data_AF-A0A6I3ES08-F1
#
_entry.id   AF-A0A6I3ES08-F1
#
_cell.length_a   1.000
_cell.length_b   1.000
_cell.length_c   1.000
_cell.angle_alpha   90.00
_cell.angle_beta   90.00
_cell.angle_gamma   90.00
#
_symmetry.space_group_name_H-M   'P 1'
#
loop_
_entity.id
_entity.type
_entity.pdbx_description
1 polymer ?
#
loop_
_entity_poly.entity_id
_entity_poly.type
_entity_poly.pdbx_seq_one_letter_code
_entity_poly.pdbx_strand_id
1 'polypeptide(L)'
;MNRIRRAFAMTSIVAGVIVRPRYWAVALRVAGRMVPSRWWTMRPYLPVPTADYVKFRLETQYGGSAPQPNLPDVLKYLQWVRQWDAVS
;
A
#
# COMPACT_ATOMS: atom_id res chain seq x y z
N MET A 1 17.17 -10.92 -8.85
CA MET A 1 15.88 -11.00 -8.12
C MET A 1 14.74 -10.63 -9.07
N ASN A 2 13.92 -11.60 -9.49
CA ASN A 2 12.96 -11.42 -10.60
C ASN A 2 11.87 -10.41 -10.24
N ARG A 3 11.81 -9.28 -10.98
CA ARG A 3 10.72 -8.27 -10.90
C ARG A 3 9.32 -8.91 -10.89
N ILE A 4 9.21 -10.05 -11.57
CA ILE A 4 8.03 -10.92 -11.67
C ILE A 4 7.45 -11.27 -10.30
N ARG A 5 8.27 -11.72 -9.32
CA ARG A 5 7.77 -12.14 -7.99
C ARG A 5 7.16 -10.98 -7.19
N ARG A 6 7.76 -9.78 -7.30
CA ARG A 6 7.23 -8.56 -6.65
C ARG A 6 5.91 -8.11 -7.26
N ALA A 7 5.81 -8.17 -8.59
CA ALA A 7 4.58 -7.83 -9.30
C ALA A 7 3.43 -8.75 -8.89
N PHE A 8 3.64 -10.07 -8.84
CA PHE A 8 2.62 -11.02 -8.38
C PHE A 8 2.16 -10.78 -6.94
N ALA A 9 3.08 -10.45 -6.02
CA ALA A 9 2.73 -10.12 -4.65
C ALA A 9 1.88 -8.83 -4.54
N MET A 10 2.23 -7.78 -5.30
CA MET A 10 1.41 -6.55 -5.32
C MET A 10 0.03 -6.81 -5.94
N THR A 11 -0.05 -7.57 -7.02
CA THR A 11 -1.33 -7.91 -7.66
C THR A 11 -2.24 -8.72 -6.72
N SER A 12 -1.69 -9.67 -5.96
CA SER A 12 -2.48 -10.47 -5.00
C SER A 12 -2.98 -9.63 -3.83
N ILE A 13 -2.18 -8.67 -3.36
CA ILE A 13 -2.60 -7.70 -2.34
C ILE A 13 -3.75 -6.83 -2.86
N VAL A 14 -3.58 -6.23 -4.04
CA VAL A 14 -4.59 -5.36 -4.65
C VAL A 14 -5.90 -6.13 -4.86
N ALA A 15 -5.82 -7.32 -5.46
CA ALA A 15 -6.99 -8.19 -5.65
C ALA A 15 -7.64 -8.56 -4.30
N GLY A 16 -6.84 -8.89 -3.28
CA GLY A 16 -7.32 -9.20 -1.94
C GLY A 16 -8.04 -8.05 -1.25
N VAL A 17 -7.64 -6.80 -1.50
CA VAL A 17 -8.35 -5.61 -1.00
C VAL A 17 -9.62 -5.35 -1.82
N ILE A 18 -9.55 -5.49 -3.15
CA ILE A 18 -10.70 -5.28 -4.04
C ILE A 18 -11.87 -6.19 -3.66
N VAL A 19 -11.63 -7.48 -3.37
CA VAL A 19 -12.71 -8.42 -2.98
C VAL A 19 -13.30 -8.15 -1.57
N ARG A 20 -12.82 -7.15 -0.83
CA ARG A 20 -13.26 -6.82 0.53
C ARG A 20 -13.77 -5.37 0.63
N PRO A 21 -15.02 -5.10 0.22
CA PRO A 21 -15.57 -3.72 0.09
C PRO A 21 -15.51 -2.91 1.39
N ARG A 22 -15.62 -3.57 2.55
CA ARG A 22 -15.50 -2.93 3.88
C ARG A 22 -14.18 -2.18 4.12
N TYR A 23 -13.13 -2.48 3.34
CA TYR A 23 -11.83 -1.84 3.47
C TYR A 23 -11.60 -0.74 2.44
N TRP A 24 -12.47 -0.55 1.45
CA TRP A 24 -12.22 0.37 0.34
C TRP A 24 -12.05 1.82 0.79
N ALA A 25 -12.97 2.33 1.61
CA ALA A 25 -12.89 3.70 2.10
C ALA A 25 -11.58 3.97 2.87
N VAL A 26 -11.19 3.03 3.74
CA VAL A 26 -9.96 3.15 4.53
C VAL A 26 -8.73 2.96 3.65
N ALA A 27 -8.77 2.04 2.69
CA ALA A 27 -7.69 1.81 1.74
C ALA A 27 -7.43 3.04 0.85
N LEU A 28 -8.50 3.69 0.35
CA LEU A 28 -8.38 4.93 -0.43
C LEU A 28 -7.83 6.08 0.41
N ARG A 29 -8.27 6.21 1.67
CA ARG A 29 -7.74 7.23 2.59
C ARG A 29 -6.26 7.02 2.89
N VAL A 30 -5.87 5.78 3.19
CA VAL A 30 -4.47 5.39 3.42
C VAL A 30 -3.65 5.66 2.16
N ALA A 31 -4.14 5.25 0.99
CA ALA A 31 -3.47 5.50 -0.28
C ALA A 31 -3.29 7.01 -0.52
N GLY A 32 -4.32 7.82 -0.30
CA GLY A 32 -4.27 9.27 -0.44
C GLY A 32 -3.21 9.94 0.44
N ARG A 33 -2.94 9.41 1.64
CA ARG A 33 -1.85 9.90 2.52
C ARG A 33 -0.45 9.59 1.99
N MET A 34 -0.32 8.57 1.15
CA MET A 34 0.96 8.14 0.57
C MET A 34 1.23 8.76 -0.81
N VAL A 35 0.19 9.28 -1.46
CA VAL A 35 0.29 9.89 -2.78
C VAL A 35 0.81 11.33 -2.64
N PRO A 36 1.86 11.72 -3.39
CA PRO A 36 2.37 13.09 -3.36
C PRO A 36 1.32 14.09 -3.85
N SER A 37 1.26 15.28 -3.25
CA SER A 37 0.24 16.29 -3.55
C SER A 37 0.21 16.75 -5.01
N ARG A 38 1.30 16.62 -5.77
CA ARG A 38 1.42 17.02 -7.18
C ARG A 38 1.60 15.83 -8.13
N TRP A 39 1.01 14.68 -7.82
CA TRP A 39 1.12 13.47 -8.64
C TRP A 39 0.77 13.69 -10.12
N TRP A 40 -0.15 14.59 -10.43
CA TRP A 40 -0.55 14.95 -11.82
C TRP A 40 0.53 15.69 -12.61
N THR A 41 1.60 16.16 -11.97
CA THR A 41 2.68 16.91 -12.64
C THR A 41 3.77 15.99 -13.17
N MET A 42 3.82 14.73 -12.71
CA MET A 42 4.89 13.78 -13.06
C MET A 42 4.31 12.48 -13.60
N ARG A 43 4.92 11.92 -14.65
CA ARG A 43 4.58 10.57 -15.13
C ARG A 43 4.76 9.56 -13.97
N PRO A 44 3.85 8.59 -13.78
CA PRO A 44 2.81 8.13 -14.72
C PRO A 44 1.47 8.89 -14.65
N TYR A 45 1.39 10.06 -14.00
CA TYR A 45 0.15 10.84 -13.83
C TYR A 45 -0.97 10.05 -13.14
N LEU A 46 -0.60 9.05 -12.35
CA LEU A 46 -1.51 8.26 -11.54
C LEU A 46 -1.27 8.59 -10.07
N PRO A 47 -2.30 8.52 -9.22
CA PRO A 47 -2.17 8.69 -7.78
C PRO A 47 -1.52 7.45 -7.16
N VAL A 48 -0.24 7.26 -7.45
CA VAL A 48 0.58 6.17 -6.91
C VAL A 48 1.74 6.75 -6.08
N PRO A 49 2.13 6.07 -4.98
CA PRO A 49 3.29 6.48 -4.21
C PRO A 49 4.57 6.37 -5.05
N THR A 50 5.56 7.21 -4.75
CA THR A 50 6.86 7.17 -5.42
C THR A 50 7.61 5.89 -5.07
N ALA A 51 8.48 5.43 -5.99
CA ALA A 51 9.30 4.24 -5.74
C ALA A 51 10.18 4.39 -4.50
N ASP A 52 10.71 5.60 -4.27
CA ASP A 52 11.52 5.92 -3.09
C ASP A 52 10.70 5.85 -1.80
N TYR A 53 9.47 6.35 -1.80
CA TYR A 53 8.57 6.23 -0.66
C TYR A 53 8.27 4.76 -0.34
N VAL A 54 7.95 3.95 -1.36
CA VAL A 54 7.67 2.51 -1.17
C VAL A 54 8.91 1.80 -0.63
N LYS A 55 10.10 2.09 -1.17
CA LYS A 55 11.37 1.52 -0.70
C LYS A 55 11.60 1.85 0.77
N PHE A 56 11.57 3.13 1.12
CA PHE A 56 11.74 3.60 2.50
C PHE A 56 10.73 2.94 3.46
N ARG A 57 9.46 2.85 3.03
CA ARG A 57 8.41 2.28 3.86
C ARG A 57 8.61 0.78 4.09
N LEU A 58 9.00 0.03 3.07
CA LEU A 58 9.29 -1.39 3.21
C LEU A 58 10.52 -1.64 4.08
N GLU A 59 11.59 -0.84 3.93
CA GLU A 59 12.79 -0.92 4.76
C GLU A 59 12.47 -0.69 6.25
N THR A 60 11.68 0.33 6.55
CA THR A 60 11.30 0.67 7.93
C THR A 60 10.34 -0.36 8.53
N GLN A 61 9.41 -0.92 7.75
CA GLN A 61 8.41 -1.86 8.25
C GLN A 61 8.98 -3.24 8.55
N TYR A 62 9.79 -3.75 7.63
CA TYR A 62 10.12 -5.17 7.55
C TYR A 62 11.61 -5.44 7.81
N GLY A 63 12.47 -4.43 7.61
CA GLY A 63 13.92 -4.59 7.70
C GLY A 63 14.51 -5.55 6.65
N GLY A 64 15.85 -5.58 6.58
CA GLY A 64 16.60 -6.57 5.80
C GLY A 64 16.71 -6.31 4.28
N SER A 65 17.33 -7.25 3.58
CA SER A 65 17.78 -7.08 2.19
C SER A 65 16.69 -7.19 1.12
N ALA A 66 15.49 -7.66 1.47
CA ALA A 66 14.39 -7.85 0.51
C ALA A 66 12.99 -7.91 1.16
N PRO A 67 12.55 -6.86 1.87
CA PRO A 67 11.24 -6.84 2.52
C PRO A 67 10.11 -7.06 1.52
N GLN A 68 9.22 -8.01 1.83
CA GLN A 68 8.11 -8.42 0.96
C GLN A 68 6.77 -8.10 1.64
N PRO A 69 5.96 -7.20 1.07
CA PRO A 69 4.61 -6.99 1.56
C PRO A 69 3.78 -8.25 1.31
N ASN A 70 2.93 -8.59 2.27
CA ASN A 70 1.99 -9.70 2.17
C ASN A 70 0.55 -9.22 2.42
N LEU A 71 -0.42 -9.95 1.88
CA LEU A 71 -1.85 -9.60 2.02
C LEU A 71 -2.32 -9.60 3.50
N PRO A 72 -1.98 -10.60 4.35
CA PRO A 72 -2.40 -10.60 5.75
C PRO A 72 -2.00 -9.34 6.52
N ASP A 73 -0.76 -8.86 6.35
CA ASP A 73 -0.26 -7.65 7.00
C ASP A 73 -1.01 -6.41 6.54
N VAL A 74 -1.27 -6.29 5.23
CA VAL A 74 -2.03 -5.18 4.67
C VAL A 74 -3.45 -5.17 5.23
N LEU A 75 -4.11 -6.33 5.30
CA LEU A 75 -5.46 -6.42 5.88
C LEU A 75 -5.47 -6.09 7.37
N LYS A 76 -4.45 -6.54 8.12
CA LYS A 76 -4.29 -6.22 9.55
C LYS A 76 -4.09 -4.71 9.75
N TYR A 77 -3.27 -4.07 8.91
CA TYR A 77 -3.07 -2.63 8.94
C TYR A 77 -4.34 -1.85 8.61
N LEU A 78 -5.07 -2.23 7.55
CA LEU A 78 -6.34 -1.58 7.19
C LEU A 78 -7.41 -1.74 8.27
N GLN A 79 -7.46 -2.91 8.90
CA GLN A 79 -8.35 -3.14 10.05
C GLN A 79 -7.98 -2.23 11.22
N TRP A 80 -6.68 -2.12 11.55
CA TRP A 80 -6.21 -1.23 12.60
C TRP A 80 -6.56 0.23 12.32
N VAL A 81 -6.26 0.75 11.12
CA VAL A 81 -6.61 2.14 10.76
C VAL A 81 -8.12 2.37 10.87
N ARG A 82 -8.94 1.42 10.42
CA ARG A 82 -10.40 1.52 10.55
C ARG A 82 -10.86 1.60 12.00
N GLN A 83 -10.25 0.83 12.90
CA GLN A 83 -10.58 0.85 14.32
C GLN A 83 -10.18 2.16 14.98
N TRP A 84 -9.00 2.68 14.65
CA TRP A 84 -8.55 3.99 15.16
C TRP A 84 -9.43 5.14 14.67
N ASP A 85 -9.76 5.17 13.38
CA ASP A 85 -10.64 6.18 12.79
C ASP A 85 -12.08 6.10 13.34
N ALA A 86 -12.50 4.97 13.92
CA ALA A 86 -13.83 4.81 14.51
C ALA A 86 -13.89 5.28 15.98
N VAL A 87 -12.74 5.49 16.62
CA VAL A 87 -12.62 5.91 18.02
C VAL A 87 -12.25 7.40 18.13
N SER A 88 -11.71 7.99 17.05
CA SER A 88 -11.42 9.43 16.90
C SER A 88 -12.63 10.25 16.48
#